data_AF-A0A846EIT8-F1
#
_entry.id   AF-A0A846EIT8-F1
#
_cell.length_a   1.000
_cell.length_b   1.000
_cell.length_c   1.000
_cell.angle_alpha   90.00
_cell.angle_beta   90.00
_cell.angle_gamma   90.00
#
_symmetry.space_group_name_H-M   'P 1'
#
loop_
_entity.id
_entity.type
_entity.pdbx_description
1 polymer ?
#
loop_
_entity_poly.entity_id
_entity_poly.type
_entity_poly.pdbx_seq_one_letter_code
_entity_poly.pdbx_strand_id
1 'polypeptide(L)'
;MFRNQLSEKKIRIIRWVLVILWIILIASLFYDPVSSYLTSPETKWSPLKIALGCVLLFQGECLQDKPYPLGTTIFWGAVIPGAVMMLLVFGHETWRRICPLSFLSQIPRALNIQRKRKKVSKIGKVSYELVRVGQDSWLGRNHLYLQFGLLFLGLSLRILLINSERLLLGIFLILTIFSAITVGYLFAGKSWCHYFCPMAPVQMVYNGPRGLLGSKTHKDQKLKLTQSTCRTIDANGQEKNACVACQKPCLDIDAENSYWKGLNKPGRKLVQYGYLGIVIGFYLYYWFYSGTLEYYYSGIWTHEGDQLANLFNPGFFLNGQTIPIPRIIAVPFTLAFFIGLSYFVFNHLEKVYRSYQIRIQKPLEKIQVQHIVFSISTFVVFNIYFLFAGRPLTRLLPPIVELSFNALVIMVSTLWLYKTLRRTEEKYIREKLTQSLRRQLQQLPFDLSKYLKGSSVEQLNSYEVHILAKVIPSFSQEKSLQLYKEMLRELLQQGCVSSVNSLETLQDIRKELDISEEKHFAILNELSSENPNFVL
;
A
#
# COMPACT_ATOMS: atom_id res chain seq x y z
N MET A 1 12.73 8.22 -18.98
CA MET A 1 11.65 8.99 -18.31
C MET A 1 11.41 8.37 -16.94
N PHE A 2 11.89 9.03 -15.88
CA PHE A 2 12.05 8.59 -14.47
C PHE A 2 12.61 7.19 -14.21
N ARG A 3 13.92 7.04 -14.38
CA ARG A 3 14.71 5.92 -13.86
C ARG A 3 14.87 6.11 -12.34
N ASN A 4 13.81 5.85 -11.56
CA ASN A 4 13.84 5.95 -10.10
C ASN A 4 14.66 4.80 -9.48
N GLN A 5 15.97 4.79 -9.72
CA GLN A 5 16.96 3.97 -9.00
C GLN A 5 17.84 4.89 -8.15
N LEU A 6 17.21 5.58 -7.18
CA LEU A 6 17.97 6.31 -6.17
C LEU A 6 18.77 5.31 -5.32
N SER A 7 20.06 5.60 -5.12
CA SER A 7 20.92 4.78 -4.27
C SER A 7 20.46 4.81 -2.82
N GLU A 8 20.70 3.73 -2.09
CA GLU A 8 20.33 3.58 -0.69
C GLU A 8 21.01 4.65 0.18
N LYS A 9 22.21 5.14 -0.20
CA LYS A 9 22.89 6.26 0.46
C LYS A 9 22.05 7.54 0.43
N LYS A 10 21.58 7.95 -0.76
CA LYS A 10 20.75 9.17 -0.93
C LYS A 10 19.41 9.02 -0.20
N ILE A 11 18.78 7.86 -0.32
CA ILE A 11 17.50 7.57 0.36
C ILE A 11 17.67 7.59 1.88
N ARG A 12 18.80 7.11 2.43
CA ARG A 12 19.06 7.15 3.87
C ARG A 12 19.09 8.59 4.40
N ILE A 13 19.68 9.53 3.65
CA ILE A 13 19.67 10.96 3.99
C ILE A 13 18.24 11.50 3.97
N ILE A 14 17.50 11.23 2.89
CA ILE A 14 16.09 11.67 2.76
C ILE A 14 15.25 11.13 3.91
N ARG A 15 15.42 9.85 4.30
CA ARG A 15 14.70 9.26 5.44
C ARG A 15 15.01 9.99 6.75
N TRP A 16 16.27 10.31 7.01
CA TRP A 16 16.65 11.07 8.21
C TRP A 16 16.04 12.46 8.21
N VAL A 17 16.08 13.18 7.09
CA VAL A 17 15.43 14.50 6.96
C VAL A 17 13.93 14.39 7.24
N LEU A 18 13.24 13.41 6.64
CA LEU A 18 11.81 13.19 6.87
C LEU A 18 11.50 12.81 8.33
N VAL A 19 12.33 12.00 8.97
CA VAL A 19 12.19 11.64 10.38
C VAL A 19 12.40 12.86 11.28
N ILE A 20 13.41 13.68 11.00
CA ILE A 20 13.66 14.93 11.74
C ILE A 20 12.47 15.88 11.58
N LEU A 21 11.98 16.11 10.36
CA LEU A 21 10.79 16.92 10.12
C LEU A 21 9.56 16.38 10.85
N TRP A 22 9.40 15.05 10.89
CA TRP A 22 8.30 14.43 11.59
C TRP A 22 8.42 14.54 13.12
N ILE A 23 9.63 14.41 13.67
CA ILE A 23 9.90 14.63 15.10
C ILE A 23 9.67 16.10 15.47
N ILE A 24 10.07 17.04 14.62
CA ILE A 24 9.79 18.47 14.81
C ILE A 24 8.28 18.72 14.81
N LEU A 25 7.53 18.12 13.89
CA LEU A 25 6.07 18.21 13.89
C LEU A 25 5.48 17.64 15.18
N ILE A 26 5.96 16.47 15.65
CA ILE A 26 5.51 15.88 16.92
C ILE A 26 5.84 16.79 18.10
N ALA A 27 7.05 17.36 18.15
CA ALA A 27 7.47 18.30 19.19
C ALA A 27 6.59 19.55 19.21
N SER A 28 6.22 20.07 18.04
CA SER A 28 5.30 21.23 17.92
C SER A 28 3.91 20.95 18.51
N LEU A 29 3.46 19.69 18.55
CA LEU A 29 2.18 19.36 19.17
C LEU A 29 2.21 19.58 20.70
N PHE A 30 3.36 19.35 21.33
CA PHE A 30 3.55 19.61 22.76
C PHE A 30 3.82 21.09 23.05
N TYR A 31 4.66 21.73 22.23
CA TYR A 31 5.05 23.11 22.42
C TYR A 31 5.18 23.86 21.10
N ASP A 32 4.31 24.85 20.89
CA ASP A 32 4.30 25.70 19.71
C ASP A 32 3.99 27.15 20.09
N PRO A 33 5.04 27.97 20.30
CA PRO A 33 4.87 29.38 20.66
C PRO A 33 4.72 30.30 19.46
N VAL A 34 4.89 29.80 18.22
CA VAL A 34 5.04 30.66 17.02
C VAL A 34 3.82 30.59 16.12
N SER A 35 3.26 29.40 15.89
CA SER A 35 2.29 29.23 14.80
C SER A 35 0.92 29.87 15.07
N SER A 36 0.55 30.10 16.33
CA SER A 36 -0.64 30.88 16.70
C SER A 36 -0.57 32.33 16.21
N TYR A 37 0.63 32.90 16.04
CA TYR A 37 0.80 34.22 15.43
C TYR A 37 0.51 34.22 13.93
N LEU A 38 0.71 33.09 13.24
CA LEU A 38 0.44 32.95 11.81
C LEU A 38 -1.06 32.89 11.50
N THR A 39 -1.88 32.44 12.46
CA THR A 39 -3.34 32.36 12.33
C THR A 39 -4.04 33.60 12.89
N SER A 40 -3.31 34.49 13.56
CA SER A 40 -3.86 35.73 14.11
C SER A 40 -4.44 36.63 13.02
N PRO A 41 -5.66 37.20 13.23
CA PRO A 41 -6.26 38.13 12.29
C PRO A 41 -5.44 39.43 12.11
N GLU A 42 -4.59 39.77 13.09
CA GLU A 42 -3.71 40.95 13.04
C GLU A 42 -2.55 40.77 12.04
N THR A 43 -2.19 39.52 11.72
CA THR A 43 -1.02 39.19 10.89
C THR A 43 -1.37 39.30 9.41
N LYS A 44 -1.26 40.52 8.85
CA LYS A 44 -1.69 40.86 7.48
C LYS A 44 -1.00 40.08 6.35
N TRP A 45 0.24 39.63 6.55
CA TRP A 45 1.06 38.94 5.54
C TRP A 45 0.83 37.43 5.49
N SER A 46 0.21 36.83 6.52
CA SER A 46 -0.01 35.40 6.56
C SER A 46 -1.23 35.02 5.73
N PRO A 47 -1.13 34.07 4.78
CA PRO A 47 -2.28 33.54 4.06
C PRO A 47 -3.15 32.64 4.95
N LEU A 48 -2.69 32.29 6.16
CA LEU A 48 -3.39 31.42 7.12
C LEU A 48 -4.20 32.21 8.16
N LYS A 49 -4.30 33.53 8.01
CA LYS A 49 -5.04 34.38 8.93
C LYS A 49 -6.53 34.03 8.94
N ILE A 50 -7.12 34.06 10.13
CA ILE A 50 -8.55 33.84 10.33
C ILE A 50 -9.30 35.15 10.05
N ALA A 51 -10.53 35.05 9.51
CA ALA A 51 -11.41 36.21 9.33
C ALA A 51 -12.10 36.55 10.66
N LEU A 52 -12.09 37.84 11.05
CA LEU A 52 -12.83 38.34 12.20
C LEU A 52 -14.35 38.28 11.92
N GLY A 53 -15.12 37.57 12.75
CA GLY A 53 -16.58 37.53 12.69
C GLY A 53 -17.18 36.16 12.97
N CYS A 54 -18.47 36.02 12.62
CA CYS A 54 -19.14 34.72 12.66
C CYS A 54 -18.70 33.87 11.48
N VAL A 55 -17.85 32.87 11.74
CA VAL A 55 -17.30 32.01 10.67
C VAL A 55 -18.30 30.94 10.26
N LEU A 56 -19.10 30.43 11.21
CA LEU A 56 -20.07 29.36 10.97
C LEU A 56 -21.22 29.41 11.99
N LEU A 57 -22.44 29.14 11.52
CA LEU A 57 -23.56 28.74 12.37
C LEU A 57 -23.46 27.24 12.66
N PHE A 58 -23.06 26.88 13.87
CA PHE A 58 -23.04 25.52 14.38
C PHE A 58 -24.25 25.30 15.30
N GLN A 59 -25.17 24.43 14.90
CA GLN A 59 -26.39 24.14 15.69
C GLN A 59 -27.19 25.40 16.09
N GLY A 60 -27.12 26.47 15.30
CA GLY A 60 -27.78 27.76 15.57
C GLY A 60 -26.93 28.77 16.36
N GLU A 61 -25.77 28.37 16.87
CA GLU A 61 -24.82 29.25 17.56
C GLU A 61 -23.66 29.66 16.65
N CYS A 62 -23.18 30.88 16.86
CA CYS A 62 -22.05 31.40 16.12
C CYS A 62 -20.73 30.92 16.72
N LEU A 63 -19.96 30.13 15.98
CA LEU A 63 -18.59 29.77 16.40
C LEU A 63 -17.60 30.85 15.97
N GLN A 64 -16.96 31.47 16.96
CA GLN A 64 -15.83 32.35 16.75
C GLN A 64 -14.53 31.54 16.74
N ASP A 65 -13.76 31.71 15.68
CA ASP A 65 -12.47 31.08 15.52
C ASP A 65 -11.38 31.90 16.26
N LYS A 66 -10.53 31.21 17.03
CA LYS A 66 -9.49 31.82 17.87
C LYS A 66 -8.12 31.45 17.30
N PRO A 67 -7.11 32.33 17.38
CA PRO A 67 -5.76 31.99 16.92
C PRO A 67 -5.27 30.67 17.52
N TYR A 68 -5.03 29.68 16.66
CA TYR A 68 -4.71 28.33 17.07
C TYR A 68 -3.36 27.87 16.47
N PRO A 69 -2.68 26.91 17.12
CA PRO A 69 -1.45 26.32 16.61
C PRO A 69 -1.69 25.36 15.44
N LEU A 70 -0.83 25.41 14.43
CA LEU A 70 -1.05 24.74 13.14
C LEU A 70 -0.75 23.22 13.12
N GLY A 71 -0.18 22.64 14.19
CA GLY A 71 0.32 21.26 14.17
C GLY A 71 -0.73 20.20 13.75
N THR A 72 -1.94 20.25 14.32
CA THR A 72 -3.05 19.35 13.98
C THR A 72 -3.55 19.59 12.55
N THR A 73 -3.70 20.85 12.15
CA THR A 73 -4.12 21.26 10.81
C THR A 73 -3.12 20.82 9.73
N ILE A 74 -1.81 20.96 9.96
CA ILE A 74 -0.77 20.51 9.03
C ILE A 74 -0.79 18.98 8.92
N PHE A 75 -0.84 18.28 10.05
CA PHE A 75 -0.83 16.81 10.04
C PHE A 75 -2.04 16.24 9.28
N TRP A 76 -3.24 16.69 9.63
CA TRP A 76 -4.47 16.16 9.03
C TRP A 76 -4.83 16.75 7.67
N GLY A 77 -4.49 18.02 7.43
CA GLY A 77 -4.83 18.77 6.23
C GLY A 77 -3.77 18.67 5.12
N ALA A 78 -2.49 18.44 5.44
CA ALA A 78 -1.41 18.36 4.45
C ALA A 78 -0.68 17.01 4.45
N VAL A 79 -0.20 16.54 5.61
CA VAL A 79 0.66 15.34 5.67
C VAL A 79 -0.10 14.08 5.24
N ILE A 80 -1.29 13.83 5.81
CA ILE A 80 -2.07 12.63 5.46
C ILE A 80 -2.60 12.68 4.02
N PRO A 81 -3.21 13.78 3.52
CA PRO A 81 -3.63 13.87 2.12
C PRO A 81 -2.46 13.77 1.14
N GLY A 82 -1.32 14.39 1.46
CA GLY A 82 -0.08 14.28 0.68
C GLY A 82 0.42 12.84 0.59
N ALA A 83 0.37 12.08 1.69
CA ALA A 83 0.72 10.66 1.71
C ALA A 83 -0.20 9.82 0.81
N VAL A 84 -1.51 10.08 0.82
CA VAL A 84 -2.49 9.39 -0.04
C VAL A 84 -2.25 9.69 -1.53
N MET A 85 -2.02 10.96 -1.88
CA MET A 85 -1.68 11.35 -3.25
C MET A 85 -0.38 10.64 -3.71
N MET A 86 0.64 10.63 -2.85
CA MET A 86 1.91 9.98 -3.13
C MET A 86 1.78 8.46 -3.35
N LEU A 87 0.91 7.80 -2.59
CA LEU A 87 0.61 6.38 -2.74
C LEU A 87 0.01 6.05 -4.11
N LEU A 88 -0.97 6.81 -4.59
CA LEU A 88 -1.58 6.57 -5.91
C LEU A 88 -0.58 6.88 -7.05
N VAL A 89 0.12 8.00 -6.95
CA VAL A 89 1.02 8.49 -8.01
C VAL A 89 2.27 7.63 -8.12
N PHE A 90 3.04 7.48 -7.04
CA PHE A 90 4.34 6.80 -7.08
C PHE A 90 4.28 5.32 -6.69
N GLY A 91 3.18 4.91 -6.05
CA GLY A 91 2.96 3.52 -5.64
C GLY A 91 3.65 3.15 -4.32
N HIS A 92 3.42 1.90 -3.95
CA HIS A 92 3.98 1.25 -2.75
C HIS A 92 5.49 1.43 -2.63
N GLU A 93 6.21 1.27 -3.74
CA GLU A 93 7.66 1.17 -3.70
C GLU A 93 8.34 2.43 -3.17
N THR A 94 7.92 3.60 -3.67
CA THR A 94 8.44 4.89 -3.23
C THR A 94 7.97 5.20 -1.82
N TRP A 95 6.68 4.98 -1.52
CA TRP A 95 6.13 5.19 -0.19
C TRP A 95 6.88 4.39 0.89
N ARG A 96 7.19 3.12 0.62
CA ARG A 96 7.94 2.26 1.53
C ARG A 96 9.33 2.80 1.85
N ARG A 97 9.95 3.51 0.91
CA ARG A 97 11.29 4.08 1.09
C ARG A 97 11.29 5.39 1.86
N ILE A 98 10.21 6.16 1.82
CA ILE A 98 10.15 7.47 2.48
C ILE A 98 9.36 7.45 3.80
N CYS A 99 8.55 6.42 4.05
CA CYS A 99 7.74 6.28 5.25
C CYS A 99 8.60 6.28 6.53
N PRO A 100 8.44 7.28 7.43
CA PRO A 100 9.22 7.37 8.67
C PRO A 100 9.05 6.14 9.57
N LEU A 101 7.81 5.65 9.73
CA LEU A 101 7.53 4.44 10.51
C LEU A 101 8.22 3.20 9.95
N SER A 102 8.29 3.05 8.62
CA SER A 102 9.02 1.93 8.01
C SER A 102 10.52 2.01 8.28
N PHE A 103 11.09 3.20 8.42
CA PHE A 103 12.48 3.40 8.77
C PHE A 103 12.73 3.14 10.26
N LEU A 104 11.94 3.73 11.15
CA LEU A 104 12.07 3.55 12.60
C LEU A 104 11.84 2.09 13.03
N SER A 105 10.89 1.37 12.41
CA SER A 105 10.69 -0.06 12.67
C SER A 105 11.92 -0.93 12.38
N GLN A 106 12.91 -0.43 11.64
CA GLN A 106 14.16 -1.13 11.35
C GLN A 106 15.31 -0.77 12.31
N ILE A 107 15.09 0.10 13.31
CA ILE A 107 16.11 0.41 14.33
C ILE A 107 16.62 -0.85 15.05
N PRO A 108 15.76 -1.79 15.51
CA PRO A 108 16.24 -3.01 16.18
C PRO A 108 17.14 -3.88 15.30
N ARG A 109 16.91 -3.84 13.98
CA ARG A 109 17.78 -4.49 13.00
C ARG A 109 19.11 -3.77 12.86
N ALA A 110 19.10 -2.44 12.74
CA ALA A 110 20.32 -1.64 12.63
C ALA A 110 21.22 -1.80 13.88
N LEU A 111 20.62 -2.00 15.05
CA LEU A 111 21.31 -2.25 16.31
C LEU A 111 21.64 -3.75 16.55
N ASN A 112 21.27 -4.66 15.65
CA ASN A 112 21.45 -6.11 15.78
C ASN A 112 20.80 -6.76 17.03
N ILE A 113 19.80 -6.10 17.63
CA ILE A 113 19.10 -6.56 18.85
C ILE A 113 17.85 -7.42 18.57
N GLN A 114 17.60 -7.80 17.31
CA GLN A 114 16.36 -8.52 16.94
C GLN A 114 16.26 -9.89 17.61
N ARG A 115 15.02 -10.30 17.94
CA ARG A 115 14.73 -11.61 18.53
C ARG A 115 15.12 -12.75 17.58
N LYS A 116 15.94 -13.67 18.09
CA LYS A 116 16.39 -14.89 17.40
C LYS A 116 15.82 -16.12 18.08
N ARG A 117 15.45 -17.13 17.30
CA ARG A 117 15.03 -18.46 17.77
C ARG A 117 16.15 -19.47 17.51
N LYS A 118 16.48 -20.26 18.53
CA LYS A 118 17.39 -21.40 18.40
C LYS A 118 16.71 -22.50 17.59
N LYS A 119 17.36 -22.96 16.53
CA LYS A 119 16.93 -24.11 15.73
C LYS A 119 18.06 -25.13 15.74
N VAL A 120 17.71 -26.36 16.10
CA VAL A 120 18.65 -27.47 16.10
C VAL A 120 18.38 -28.26 14.82
N SER A 121 19.38 -28.34 13.95
CA SER A 121 19.31 -29.18 12.76
C SER A 121 19.23 -30.66 13.16
N LYS A 122 18.71 -31.52 12.27
CA LYS A 122 18.72 -32.99 12.46
C LYS A 122 20.14 -33.54 12.69
N ILE A 123 21.18 -32.80 12.27
CA ILE A 123 22.61 -33.11 12.42
C ILE A 123 23.20 -32.45 13.69
N GLY A 124 22.38 -32.03 14.66
CA GLY A 124 22.83 -31.44 15.94
C GLY A 124 23.41 -30.02 15.85
N LYS A 125 23.66 -29.47 14.65
CA LYS A 125 24.14 -28.09 14.49
C LYS A 125 23.09 -27.09 14.99
N VAL A 126 23.51 -26.23 15.91
CA VAL A 126 22.70 -25.13 16.44
C VAL A 126 22.83 -23.92 15.53
N SER A 127 21.72 -23.46 14.95
CA SER A 127 21.64 -22.21 14.22
C SER A 127 20.63 -21.27 14.87
N TYR A 128 20.87 -19.95 14.73
CA TYR A 128 19.96 -18.92 15.19
C TYR A 128 19.25 -18.30 13.99
N GLU A 129 17.93 -18.47 13.92
CA GLU A 129 17.11 -17.87 12.86
C GLU A 129 16.31 -16.70 13.42
N LEU A 130 16.15 -15.63 12.63
CA LEU A 130 15.29 -14.51 13.00
C LEU A 130 13.83 -14.97 13.05
N VAL A 131 13.09 -14.55 14.08
CA VAL A 131 11.67 -14.91 14.24
C VAL A 131 10.83 -14.25 13.16
N ARG A 132 10.08 -15.03 12.39
CA ARG A 132 9.14 -14.54 11.36
C ARG A 132 7.71 -14.87 11.78
N VAL A 133 6.76 -14.08 11.28
CA VAL A 133 5.34 -14.42 11.38
C VAL A 133 5.09 -15.64 10.50
N GLY A 134 4.65 -16.75 11.10
CA GLY A 134 4.29 -17.96 10.36
C GLY A 134 3.03 -17.74 9.52
N GLN A 135 2.98 -18.27 8.30
CA GLN A 135 1.80 -18.14 7.43
C GLN A 135 0.56 -18.81 8.03
N ASP A 136 0.76 -19.93 8.74
CA ASP A 136 -0.31 -20.66 9.43
C ASP A 136 -0.70 -20.09 10.78
N SER A 137 0.03 -19.09 11.28
CA SER A 137 -0.35 -18.42 12.52
C SER A 137 -1.65 -17.63 12.34
N TRP A 138 -2.36 -17.38 13.45
CA TRP A 138 -3.56 -16.53 13.45
C TRP A 138 -3.27 -15.17 12.81
N LEU A 139 -2.13 -14.55 13.15
CA LEU A 139 -1.71 -13.28 12.57
C LEU A 139 -1.44 -13.39 11.06
N GLY A 140 -0.78 -14.47 10.62
CA GLY A 140 -0.55 -14.75 9.20
C GLY A 140 -1.84 -14.80 8.39
N ARG A 141 -2.89 -15.44 8.93
CA ARG A 141 -4.19 -15.64 8.26
C ARG A 141 -5.12 -14.42 8.38
N ASN A 142 -5.14 -13.75 9.54
CA ASN A 142 -6.13 -12.74 9.88
C ASN A 142 -5.61 -11.29 9.92
N HIS A 143 -4.37 -11.02 9.51
CA HIS A 143 -3.80 -9.67 9.54
C HIS A 143 -4.63 -8.61 8.82
N LEU A 144 -5.33 -8.95 7.73
CA LEU A 144 -6.17 -7.98 7.02
C LEU A 144 -7.31 -7.45 7.92
N TYR A 145 -7.92 -8.33 8.73
CA TYR A 145 -8.94 -7.94 9.69
C TYR A 145 -8.35 -7.12 10.83
N LEU A 146 -7.19 -7.53 11.36
CA LEU A 146 -6.49 -6.77 12.40
C LEU A 146 -6.16 -5.36 11.93
N GLN A 147 -5.52 -5.22 10.77
CA GLN A 147 -5.14 -3.93 10.21
C GLN A 147 -6.35 -3.04 9.93
N PHE A 148 -7.42 -3.62 9.39
CA PHE A 148 -8.65 -2.87 9.14
C PHE A 148 -9.34 -2.46 10.45
N GLY A 149 -9.35 -3.32 11.46
CA GLY A 149 -9.86 -3.00 12.80
C GLY A 149 -9.05 -1.89 13.49
N LEU A 150 -7.71 -1.92 13.38
CA LEU A 150 -6.84 -0.86 13.87
C LEU A 150 -7.07 0.46 13.13
N LEU A 151 -7.30 0.42 11.81
CA LEU A 151 -7.68 1.59 11.03
C LEU A 151 -9.04 2.15 11.49
N PHE A 152 -10.03 1.29 11.69
CA PHE A 152 -11.36 1.67 12.18
C PHE A 152 -11.30 2.31 13.57
N LEU A 153 -10.57 1.69 14.50
CA LEU A 153 -10.35 2.23 15.83
C LEU A 153 -9.61 3.56 15.77
N GLY A 154 -8.55 3.66 14.97
CA GLY A 154 -7.78 4.89 14.78
C GLY A 154 -8.61 6.03 14.19
N LEU A 155 -9.49 5.76 13.23
CA LEU A 155 -10.39 6.78 12.66
C LEU A 155 -11.52 7.18 13.62
N SER A 156 -12.02 6.24 14.43
CA SER A 156 -12.98 6.55 15.49
C SER A 156 -12.34 7.46 16.54
N LEU A 157 -11.14 7.09 17.01
CA LEU A 157 -10.35 7.88 17.95
C LEU A 157 -9.95 9.25 17.39
N ARG A 158 -9.72 9.32 16.08
CA ARG A 158 -9.45 10.57 15.37
C ARG A 158 -10.62 11.54 15.51
N ILE A 159 -11.84 11.11 15.21
CA ILE A 159 -13.03 11.96 15.31
C ILE A 159 -13.32 12.34 16.76
N LEU A 160 -13.15 11.39 17.69
CA LEU A 160 -13.54 11.57 19.08
C LEU A 160 -12.57 12.42 19.91
N LEU A 161 -11.26 12.34 19.63
CA LEU A 161 -10.24 12.89 20.53
C LEU A 161 -9.08 13.57 19.81
N ILE A 162 -8.50 12.91 18.80
CA ILE A 162 -7.16 13.28 18.30
C ILE A 162 -7.19 14.47 17.32
N ASN A 163 -8.36 14.80 16.77
CA ASN A 163 -8.47 15.85 15.76
C ASN A 163 -8.10 17.24 16.27
N SER A 164 -8.58 17.64 17.46
CA SER A 164 -8.34 18.97 18.02
C SER A 164 -7.31 19.00 19.15
N GLU A 165 -7.24 17.94 19.95
CA GLU A 165 -6.33 17.85 21.09
C GLU A 165 -4.89 17.54 20.66
N ARG A 166 -4.06 18.57 20.61
CA ARG A 166 -2.65 18.46 20.16
C ARG A 166 -1.85 17.45 20.98
N LEU A 167 -2.02 17.47 22.31
CA LEU A 167 -1.28 16.61 23.22
C LEU A 167 -1.64 15.13 23.01
N LEU A 168 -2.93 14.84 22.80
CA LEU A 168 -3.38 13.48 22.49
C LEU A 168 -2.85 12.99 21.15
N LEU A 169 -2.80 13.85 20.12
CA LEU A 169 -2.15 13.53 18.85
C LEU A 169 -0.65 13.25 19.02
N GLY A 170 0.07 14.07 19.79
CA GLY A 170 1.48 13.87 20.07
C GLY A 170 1.75 12.51 20.74
N ILE A 171 0.99 12.19 21.80
CA ILE A 171 1.08 10.91 22.51
C ILE A 171 0.75 9.74 21.57
N PHE A 172 -0.33 9.84 20.79
CA PHE A 172 -0.73 8.80 19.84
C PHE A 172 0.36 8.50 18.81
N LEU A 173 1.02 9.53 18.26
CA LEU A 173 2.12 9.36 17.31
C LEU A 173 3.35 8.71 17.95
N ILE A 174 3.72 9.11 19.18
CA ILE A 174 4.84 8.51 19.92
C ILE A 174 4.55 7.02 20.22
N LEU A 175 3.35 6.70 20.70
CA LEU A 175 2.93 5.31 20.96
C LEU A 175 2.96 4.47 19.70
N THR A 176 2.58 5.04 18.55
CA THR A 176 2.65 4.36 17.25
C THR A 176 4.10 4.09 16.84
N ILE A 177 5.02 5.04 17.06
CA ILE A 177 6.46 4.86 16.82
C ILE A 177 7.02 3.74 17.70
N PHE A 178 6.72 3.79 19.00
CA PHE A 178 7.18 2.78 19.95
C PHE A 178 6.67 1.38 19.57
N SER A 179 5.39 1.27 19.23
CA SER A 179 4.78 0.02 18.74
C SER A 179 5.49 -0.51 17.48
N ALA A 180 5.81 0.37 16.53
CA ALA A 180 6.52 -0.01 15.31
C ALA A 180 7.94 -0.54 15.59
N ILE A 181 8.66 0.08 16.52
CA ILE A 181 9.98 -0.36 16.97
C ILE A 181 9.87 -1.71 17.70
N THR A 182 8.92 -1.86 18.62
CA THR A 182 8.69 -3.12 19.35
C THR A 182 8.38 -4.27 18.40
N VAL A 183 7.54 -4.07 17.39
CA VAL A 183 7.27 -5.10 16.39
C VAL A 183 8.53 -5.43 15.56
N GLY A 184 9.36 -4.45 15.23
CA GLY A 184 10.64 -4.65 14.54
C GLY A 184 11.69 -5.40 15.37
N TYR A 185 11.58 -5.34 16.70
CA TYR A 185 12.38 -6.13 17.63
C TYR A 185 11.87 -7.58 17.70
N LEU A 186 10.55 -7.76 17.80
CA LEU A 186 9.91 -9.07 17.96
C LEU A 186 9.94 -9.92 16.68
N PHE A 187 9.76 -9.29 15.51
CA PHE A 187 9.62 -9.98 14.23
C PHE A 187 10.59 -9.43 13.18
N ALA A 188 11.09 -10.34 12.33
CA ALA A 188 12.07 -10.03 11.31
C ALA A 188 11.50 -9.18 10.17
N GLY A 189 12.41 -8.50 9.46
CA GLY A 189 12.08 -7.74 8.26
C GLY A 189 11.14 -6.58 8.54
N LYS A 190 10.19 -6.37 7.65
CA LYS A 190 9.29 -5.21 7.61
C LYS A 190 7.90 -5.55 8.17
N SER A 191 7.86 -6.42 9.18
CA SER A 191 6.63 -7.04 9.70
C SER A 191 5.59 -6.06 10.24
N TRP A 192 6.01 -4.93 10.85
CA TRP A 192 5.10 -3.86 11.28
C TRP A 192 4.13 -3.49 10.17
N CYS A 193 4.63 -3.22 8.97
CA CYS A 193 3.75 -2.71 7.93
C CYS A 193 3.07 -3.77 7.07
N HIS A 194 3.49 -5.02 7.17
CA HIS A 194 2.78 -6.13 6.52
C HIS A 194 1.67 -6.71 7.39
N TYR A 195 1.78 -6.64 8.73
CA TYR A 195 0.83 -7.31 9.64
C TYR A 195 0.09 -6.39 10.61
N PHE A 196 0.63 -5.21 10.97
CA PHE A 196 0.09 -4.39 12.07
C PHE A 196 -0.30 -2.96 11.67
N CYS A 197 0.38 -2.36 10.70
CA CYS A 197 0.21 -0.94 10.38
C CYS A 197 -1.23 -0.62 9.93
N PRO A 198 -1.92 0.32 10.61
CA PRO A 198 -3.29 0.72 10.23
C PRO A 198 -3.35 1.43 8.88
N MET A 199 -2.22 1.91 8.34
CA MET A 199 -2.15 2.49 6.99
C MET A 199 -1.98 1.42 5.89
N ALA A 200 -1.70 0.17 6.23
CA ALA A 200 -1.52 -0.90 5.24
C ALA A 200 -2.79 -1.17 4.39
N PRO A 201 -4.02 -1.19 4.96
CA PRO A 201 -5.26 -1.27 4.18
C PRO A 201 -5.39 -0.11 3.18
N VAL A 202 -5.07 1.12 3.60
CA VAL A 202 -5.10 2.32 2.76
C VAL A 202 -4.13 2.21 1.60
N GLN A 203 -2.90 1.81 1.89
CA GLN A 203 -1.86 1.53 0.90
C GLN A 203 -2.30 0.43 -0.08
N MET A 204 -2.98 -0.61 0.42
CA MET A 204 -3.46 -1.72 -0.39
C MET A 204 -4.60 -1.33 -1.34
N VAL A 205 -5.47 -0.41 -0.93
CA VAL A 205 -6.56 0.13 -1.75
C VAL A 205 -6.02 1.04 -2.85
N TYR A 206 -5.16 2.00 -2.51
CA TYR A 206 -4.68 3.00 -3.47
C TYR A 206 -3.57 2.49 -4.40
N ASN A 207 -2.75 1.51 -3.99
CA ASN A 207 -1.69 1.02 -4.88
C ASN A 207 -2.24 0.17 -6.04
N GLY A 208 -3.33 -0.59 -5.82
CA GLY A 208 -3.81 -1.59 -6.78
C GLY A 208 -2.68 -2.53 -7.24
N PRO A 209 -2.60 -2.90 -8.54
CA PRO A 209 -1.48 -3.67 -9.07
C PRO A 209 -0.18 -2.86 -9.12
N ARG A 210 -0.25 -1.53 -9.31
CA ARG A 210 0.88 -0.59 -9.29
C ARG A 210 0.42 0.86 -9.28
N GLY A 211 1.27 1.76 -8.77
CA GLY A 211 1.09 3.21 -8.90
C GLY A 211 1.16 3.72 -10.34
N LEU A 212 0.72 4.97 -10.55
CA LEU A 212 0.70 5.61 -11.87
C LEU A 212 2.11 5.70 -12.50
N LEU A 213 3.10 6.09 -11.70
CA LEU A 213 4.52 6.20 -12.03
C LEU A 213 5.37 5.13 -11.32
N GLY A 214 4.73 4.08 -10.80
CA GLY A 214 5.42 2.96 -10.14
C GLY A 214 6.33 2.19 -11.09
N SER A 215 7.42 1.63 -10.55
CA SER A 215 8.37 0.84 -11.35
C SER A 215 7.76 -0.48 -11.83
N LYS A 216 8.35 -1.08 -12.87
CA LYS A 216 7.93 -2.39 -13.42
C LYS A 216 8.93 -3.45 -12.95
N THR A 217 8.75 -3.90 -11.72
CA THR A 217 9.70 -4.74 -11.00
C THR A 217 10.06 -6.03 -11.73
N HIS A 218 9.07 -6.67 -12.37
CA HIS A 218 9.27 -7.90 -13.13
C HIS A 218 10.09 -7.70 -14.41
N LYS A 219 10.16 -6.48 -14.96
CA LYS A 219 10.93 -6.14 -16.18
C LYS A 219 12.38 -5.75 -15.90
N ASP A 220 12.74 -5.41 -14.67
CA ASP A 220 14.10 -4.97 -14.33
C ASP A 220 15.06 -6.16 -14.33
N GLN A 221 16.05 -6.18 -15.24
CA GLN A 221 17.03 -7.26 -15.38
C GLN A 221 17.72 -7.64 -14.06
N LYS A 222 17.94 -6.67 -13.16
CA LYS A 222 18.46 -6.88 -11.81
C LYS A 222 17.34 -7.19 -10.82
N LEU A 223 16.72 -8.38 -10.92
CA LEU A 223 15.65 -8.88 -10.01
C LEU A 223 15.95 -8.70 -8.53
N LYS A 224 17.22 -8.70 -8.15
CA LYS A 224 17.64 -8.80 -6.76
C LYS A 224 17.31 -7.54 -5.94
N LEU A 225 17.15 -6.37 -6.55
CA LEU A 225 17.10 -5.08 -5.83
C LEU A 225 15.99 -4.15 -6.36
N THR A 226 14.75 -4.47 -6.01
CA THR A 226 13.56 -3.64 -6.27
C THR A 226 13.52 -2.46 -5.29
N GLN A 227 12.84 -1.36 -5.61
CA GLN A 227 12.90 -0.13 -4.80
C GLN A 227 12.48 -0.34 -3.33
N SER A 228 11.45 -1.15 -3.08
CA SER A 228 10.96 -1.42 -1.72
C SER A 228 11.69 -2.54 -0.97
N THR A 229 12.55 -3.34 -1.63
CA THR A 229 13.24 -4.44 -0.94
C THR A 229 14.08 -3.93 0.21
N CYS A 230 14.28 -4.78 1.21
CA CYS A 230 15.20 -4.46 2.29
C CYS A 230 16.63 -4.56 1.77
N ARG A 231 17.39 -3.47 1.84
CA ARG A 231 18.77 -3.36 1.33
C ARG A 231 19.75 -3.08 2.45
N THR A 232 20.99 -3.50 2.26
CA THR A 232 22.14 -3.09 3.08
C THR A 232 23.27 -2.65 2.17
N ILE A 233 24.18 -1.83 2.69
CA ILE A 233 25.38 -1.39 1.98
C ILE A 233 26.53 -2.21 2.56
N ASP A 234 27.29 -2.86 1.68
CA ASP A 234 28.47 -3.63 2.05
C ASP A 234 29.66 -2.71 2.37
N ALA A 235 30.73 -3.26 2.94
CA ALA A 235 31.97 -2.51 3.24
C ALA A 235 32.53 -1.78 2.00
N ASN A 236 32.36 -2.38 0.83
CA ASN A 236 32.79 -1.82 -0.47
C ASN A 236 31.81 -0.78 -1.05
N GLY A 237 30.79 -0.36 -0.29
CA GLY A 237 29.80 0.62 -0.74
C GLY A 237 28.76 0.09 -1.73
N GLN A 238 28.77 -1.20 -2.06
CA GLN A 238 27.81 -1.84 -2.97
C GLN A 238 26.51 -2.24 -2.25
N GLU A 239 25.38 -2.10 -2.93
CA GLU A 239 24.07 -2.49 -2.39
C GLU A 239 23.86 -4.00 -2.49
N LYS A 240 23.52 -4.63 -1.36
CA LYS A 240 23.16 -6.05 -1.27
C LYS A 240 21.70 -6.21 -0.83
N ASN A 241 21.06 -7.26 -1.35
CA ASN A 241 19.72 -7.64 -0.91
C ASN A 241 19.82 -8.22 0.50
N ALA A 242 19.03 -7.67 1.40
CA ALA A 242 18.96 -8.10 2.78
C ALA A 242 17.49 -8.39 3.18
N CYS A 243 16.66 -8.70 2.19
CA CYS A 243 15.26 -9.06 2.37
C CYS A 243 15.14 -10.48 2.92
N VAL A 244 14.41 -10.60 4.03
CA VAL A 244 14.13 -11.88 4.68
C VAL A 244 12.78 -12.49 4.26
N ALA A 245 12.11 -11.89 3.27
CA ALA A 245 10.78 -12.27 2.79
C ALA A 245 9.79 -12.54 3.95
N CYS A 246 9.53 -11.52 4.77
CA CYS A 246 8.70 -11.61 5.97
C CYS A 246 7.22 -11.97 5.69
N GLN A 247 6.79 -11.91 4.44
CA GLN A 247 5.52 -12.39 3.94
C GLN A 247 5.76 -13.04 2.58
N LYS A 248 5.01 -14.08 2.21
CA LYS A 248 5.01 -14.62 0.83
C LYS A 248 3.59 -14.64 0.26
N PRO A 249 3.37 -14.15 -0.97
CA PRO A 249 4.27 -13.28 -1.73
C PRO A 249 4.47 -11.91 -1.04
N CYS A 250 5.70 -11.41 -1.03
CA CYS A 250 6.05 -10.14 -0.36
C CYS A 250 5.76 -8.94 -1.26
N LEU A 251 4.91 -8.02 -0.80
CA LEU A 251 4.59 -6.77 -1.50
C LEU A 251 5.83 -5.89 -1.73
N ASP A 252 6.85 -5.98 -0.86
CA ASP A 252 8.10 -5.23 -1.02
C ASP A 252 9.02 -5.82 -2.11
N ILE A 253 8.83 -7.09 -2.50
CA ILE A 253 9.61 -7.75 -3.55
C ILE A 253 8.91 -7.53 -4.90
N ASP A 254 7.63 -7.90 -5.00
CA ASP A 254 6.87 -7.79 -6.23
C ASP A 254 5.45 -7.39 -5.88
N ALA A 255 5.17 -6.09 -6.01
CA ALA A 255 3.91 -5.53 -5.58
C ALA A 255 2.73 -6.07 -6.40
N GLU A 256 2.98 -6.32 -7.70
CA GLU A 256 1.98 -6.81 -8.62
C GLU A 256 1.68 -8.30 -8.38
N ASN A 257 2.69 -9.14 -8.12
CA ASN A 257 2.45 -10.53 -7.72
C ASN A 257 1.60 -10.60 -6.44
N SER A 258 1.98 -9.79 -5.44
CA SER A 258 1.30 -9.77 -4.15
C SER A 258 -0.16 -9.32 -4.30
N TYR A 259 -0.43 -8.39 -5.22
CA TYR A 259 -1.78 -7.96 -5.58
C TYR A 259 -2.62 -9.11 -6.15
N TRP A 260 -2.16 -9.77 -7.22
CA TRP A 260 -2.92 -10.82 -7.90
C TRP A 260 -3.22 -12.01 -6.98
N LYS A 261 -2.19 -12.52 -6.28
CA LYS A 261 -2.35 -13.60 -5.29
C LYS A 261 -3.16 -13.17 -4.05
N GLY A 262 -3.25 -11.87 -3.79
CA GLY A 262 -3.98 -11.29 -2.66
C GLY A 262 -5.47 -11.07 -2.91
N LEU A 263 -5.93 -11.04 -4.16
CA LEU A 263 -7.32 -10.71 -4.52
C LEU A 263 -8.35 -11.65 -3.87
N ASN A 264 -8.07 -12.95 -3.88
CA ASN A 264 -8.97 -13.98 -3.36
C ASN A 264 -8.84 -14.24 -1.85
N LYS A 265 -7.93 -13.54 -1.14
CA LYS A 265 -7.72 -13.79 0.29
C LYS A 265 -8.96 -13.41 1.12
N PRO A 266 -9.26 -14.16 2.20
CA PRO A 266 -10.32 -13.77 3.13
C PRO A 266 -10.01 -12.39 3.72
N GLY A 267 -11.04 -11.56 3.85
CA GLY A 267 -10.90 -10.18 4.33
C GLY A 267 -10.49 -9.16 3.27
N ARG A 268 -9.98 -9.57 2.10
CA ARG A 268 -9.58 -8.62 1.04
C ARG A 268 -10.74 -7.77 0.54
N LYS A 269 -11.91 -8.38 0.32
CA LYS A 269 -13.15 -7.66 -0.08
C LYS A 269 -13.61 -6.69 1.00
N LEU A 270 -13.55 -7.10 2.27
CA LEU A 270 -13.91 -6.24 3.41
C LEU A 270 -13.01 -5.02 3.44
N VAL A 271 -11.69 -5.20 3.31
CA VAL A 271 -10.74 -4.09 3.26
C VAL A 271 -11.05 -3.15 2.09
N GLN A 272 -11.25 -3.69 0.88
CA GLN A 272 -11.44 -2.86 -0.31
C GLN A 272 -12.75 -2.06 -0.27
N TYR A 273 -13.88 -2.74 -0.09
CA TYR A 273 -15.20 -2.10 -0.13
C TYR A 273 -15.53 -1.39 1.19
N GLY A 274 -15.10 -1.97 2.31
CA GLY A 274 -15.25 -1.35 3.62
C GLY A 274 -14.45 -0.06 3.74
N TYR A 275 -13.27 0.06 3.12
CA TYR A 275 -12.53 1.32 3.11
C TYR A 275 -13.25 2.44 2.33
N LEU A 276 -13.95 2.12 1.24
CA LEU A 276 -14.83 3.12 0.61
C LEU A 276 -15.92 3.60 1.59
N GLY A 277 -16.56 2.66 2.27
CA GLY A 277 -17.58 2.95 3.27
C GLY A 277 -17.03 3.79 4.44
N ILE A 278 -15.85 3.46 4.95
CA ILE A 278 -15.25 4.18 6.07
C ILE A 278 -14.91 5.62 5.69
N VAL A 279 -14.47 5.88 4.46
CA VAL A 279 -14.18 7.23 3.97
C VAL A 279 -15.47 8.05 3.85
N ILE A 280 -16.52 7.46 3.28
CA ILE A 280 -17.84 8.11 3.19
C ILE A 280 -18.38 8.42 4.59
N GLY A 281 -18.39 7.42 5.48
CA GLY A 281 -18.88 7.58 6.85
C GLY A 281 -18.07 8.60 7.65
N PHE A 282 -16.75 8.64 7.47
CA PHE A 282 -15.87 9.60 8.14
C PHE A 282 -16.24 11.04 7.80
N TYR A 283 -16.47 11.35 6.51
CA TYR A 283 -16.82 12.72 6.11
C TYR A 283 -18.28 13.06 6.38
N LEU A 284 -19.21 12.13 6.13
CA LEU A 284 -20.62 12.36 6.40
C LEU A 284 -20.92 12.49 7.89
N TYR A 285 -20.12 11.89 8.78
CA TYR A 285 -20.29 12.09 10.22
C TYR A 285 -20.24 13.57 10.62
N TYR A 286 -19.40 14.39 9.99
CA TYR A 286 -19.36 15.83 10.29
C TYR A 286 -20.65 16.55 9.91
N TRP A 287 -21.32 16.10 8.84
CA TRP A 287 -22.65 16.58 8.48
C TRP A 287 -23.69 16.10 9.50
N PHE A 288 -23.67 14.83 9.88
CA PHE A 288 -24.56 14.30 10.92
C PHE A 288 -24.35 14.95 12.29
N TYR A 289 -23.15 15.46 12.57
CA TYR A 289 -22.81 16.10 13.83
C TYR A 289 -23.20 17.59 13.87
N SER A 290 -22.98 18.32 12.77
CA SER A 290 -23.15 19.79 12.72
C SER A 290 -24.37 20.27 11.92
N GLY A 291 -25.00 19.40 11.14
CA GLY A 291 -26.08 19.73 10.20
C GLY A 291 -25.62 20.34 8.87
N THR A 292 -24.34 20.73 8.73
CA THR A 292 -23.81 21.37 7.51
C THR A 292 -22.42 20.82 7.14
N LEU A 293 -22.07 20.82 5.85
CA LEU A 293 -20.72 20.44 5.42
C LEU A 293 -19.69 21.56 5.61
N GLU A 294 -20.16 22.80 5.80
CA GLU A 294 -19.31 23.96 6.05
C GLU A 294 -18.52 23.83 7.35
N TYR A 295 -19.04 23.13 8.37
CA TYR A 295 -18.27 22.78 9.56
C TYR A 295 -16.99 22.01 9.22
N TYR A 296 -17.06 21.03 8.32
CA TYR A 296 -15.86 20.29 7.92
C TYR A 296 -14.90 21.15 7.10
N TYR A 297 -15.43 21.90 6.14
CA TYR A 297 -14.63 22.70 5.22
C TYR A 297 -13.96 23.91 5.88
N SER A 298 -14.55 24.47 6.93
CA SER A 298 -13.95 25.55 7.73
C SER A 298 -12.69 25.09 8.47
N GLY A 299 -12.57 23.80 8.78
CA GLY A 299 -11.42 23.26 9.53
C GLY A 299 -11.51 23.41 11.05
N ILE A 300 -12.61 23.94 11.60
CA ILE A 300 -12.78 24.19 13.05
C ILE A 300 -12.56 22.91 13.89
N TRP A 301 -12.91 21.75 13.34
CA TRP A 301 -12.70 20.45 13.95
C TRP A 301 -11.23 20.13 14.30
N THR A 302 -10.23 20.88 13.80
CA THR A 302 -8.80 20.67 14.15
C THR A 302 -8.33 21.43 15.39
N HIS A 303 -9.18 22.30 15.96
CA HIS A 303 -8.82 23.18 17.08
C HIS A 303 -10.02 23.53 17.98
N GLU A 304 -11.13 22.79 17.85
CA GLU A 304 -12.26 22.85 18.78
C GLU A 304 -11.82 22.46 20.21
N GLY A 305 -12.19 23.28 21.19
CA GLY A 305 -11.85 23.04 22.60
C GLY A 305 -12.67 21.92 23.25
N ASP A 306 -12.11 21.33 24.31
CA ASP A 306 -12.78 20.43 25.25
C ASP A 306 -13.48 19.21 24.62
N GLN A 307 -12.81 18.52 23.69
CA GLN A 307 -13.38 17.30 23.08
C GLN A 307 -13.63 16.16 24.09
N LEU A 308 -12.82 16.09 25.15
CA LEU A 308 -12.99 15.10 26.22
C LEU A 308 -14.32 15.28 26.97
N ALA A 309 -14.70 16.52 27.28
CA ALA A 309 -15.97 16.83 27.92
C ALA A 309 -17.15 16.52 26.99
N ASN A 310 -16.93 16.66 25.69
CA ASN A 310 -17.95 16.47 24.66
C ASN A 310 -18.20 14.99 24.27
N LEU A 311 -17.45 14.01 24.79
CA LEU A 311 -17.58 12.60 24.41
C LEU A 311 -18.96 12.00 24.67
N PHE A 312 -19.60 12.41 25.77
CA PHE A 312 -20.92 11.93 26.19
C PHE A 312 -22.07 12.81 25.72
N ASN A 313 -21.75 13.96 25.10
CA ASN A 313 -22.75 14.83 24.51
C ASN A 313 -23.42 14.16 23.30
N PRO A 314 -24.62 14.61 22.91
CA PRO A 314 -25.29 14.17 21.70
C PRO A 314 -24.35 14.21 20.48
N GLY A 315 -24.25 13.09 19.76
CA GLY A 315 -23.38 12.93 18.59
C GLY A 315 -24.06 13.13 17.25
N PHE A 316 -25.39 13.25 17.25
CA PHE A 316 -26.17 13.49 16.04
C PHE A 316 -27.03 14.74 16.19
N PHE A 317 -27.06 15.52 15.12
CA PHE A 317 -27.87 16.71 14.94
C PHE A 317 -28.60 16.59 13.59
N LEU A 318 -29.90 16.29 13.65
CA LEU A 318 -30.74 16.06 12.46
C LEU A 318 -32.00 16.92 12.56
N ASN A 319 -32.35 17.60 11.47
CA ASN A 319 -33.56 18.44 11.37
C ASN A 319 -33.72 19.47 12.52
N GLY A 320 -32.60 20.05 12.98
CA GLY A 320 -32.62 21.04 14.06
C GLY A 320 -32.76 20.44 15.47
N GLN A 321 -32.74 19.12 15.62
CA GLN A 321 -32.82 18.43 16.92
C GLN A 321 -31.58 17.59 17.19
N THR A 322 -31.13 17.59 18.44
CA THR A 322 -30.07 16.69 18.92
C THR A 322 -30.68 15.34 19.28
N ILE A 323 -30.07 14.26 18.78
CA ILE A 323 -30.48 12.90 19.15
C ILE A 323 -29.60 12.46 20.32
N PRO A 324 -30.16 11.94 21.43
CA PRO A 324 -29.44 11.62 22.67
C PRO A 324 -28.61 10.32 22.55
N ILE A 325 -27.86 10.16 21.47
CA ILE A 325 -26.87 9.10 21.31
C ILE A 325 -25.49 9.73 21.54
N PRO A 326 -24.73 9.30 22.57
CA PRO A 326 -23.39 9.79 22.85
C PRO A 326 -22.44 9.68 21.65
N ARG A 327 -21.54 10.67 21.47
CA ARG A 327 -20.53 10.65 20.39
C ARG A 327 -19.71 9.36 20.35
N ILE A 328 -19.33 8.83 21.51
CA ILE A 328 -18.54 7.59 21.63
C ILE A 328 -19.23 6.38 20.97
N ILE A 329 -20.56 6.38 20.86
CA ILE A 329 -21.34 5.36 20.16
C ILE A 329 -21.67 5.82 18.73
N ALA A 330 -22.08 7.08 18.56
CA ALA A 330 -22.49 7.64 17.27
C ALA A 330 -21.40 7.53 16.20
N VAL A 331 -20.14 7.81 16.55
CA VAL A 331 -18.99 7.74 15.63
C VAL A 331 -18.76 6.31 15.10
N PRO A 332 -18.44 5.30 15.94
CA PRO A 332 -18.17 3.96 15.44
C PRO A 332 -19.40 3.35 14.78
N PHE A 333 -20.61 3.67 15.25
CA PHE A 333 -21.85 3.21 14.62
C PHE A 333 -21.98 3.73 13.19
N THR A 334 -21.77 5.04 12.97
CA THR A 334 -21.81 5.65 11.64
C THR A 334 -20.78 4.99 10.71
N LEU A 335 -19.53 4.87 11.17
CA LEU A 335 -18.48 4.23 10.38
C LEU A 335 -18.82 2.77 10.04
N ALA A 336 -19.30 1.99 11.01
CA ALA A 336 -19.67 0.59 10.81
C ALA A 336 -20.84 0.43 9.83
N PHE A 337 -21.85 1.31 9.92
CA PHE A 337 -22.99 1.34 9.02
C PHE A 337 -22.56 1.55 7.57
N PHE A 338 -21.74 2.58 7.30
CA PHE A 338 -21.27 2.84 5.93
C PHE A 338 -20.30 1.77 5.41
N ILE A 339 -19.49 1.15 6.28
CA ILE A 339 -18.69 -0.04 5.92
C ILE A 339 -19.60 -1.16 5.44
N GLY A 340 -20.63 -1.50 6.21
CA GLY A 340 -21.58 -2.57 5.87
C GLY A 340 -22.34 -2.27 4.57
N LEU A 341 -22.84 -1.04 4.43
CA LEU A 341 -23.55 -0.59 3.23
C LEU A 341 -22.68 -0.68 1.97
N SER A 342 -21.48 -0.11 2.01
CA SER A 342 -20.54 -0.15 0.87
C SER A 342 -20.14 -1.58 0.52
N TYR A 343 -19.87 -2.41 1.53
CA TYR A 343 -19.56 -3.82 1.33
C TYR A 343 -20.68 -4.56 0.61
N PHE A 344 -21.93 -4.38 1.04
CA PHE A 344 -23.09 -5.02 0.42
C PHE A 344 -23.30 -4.55 -1.03
N VAL A 345 -23.26 -3.23 -1.26
CA VAL A 345 -23.44 -2.62 -2.59
C VAL A 345 -22.40 -3.15 -3.58
N PHE A 346 -21.12 -3.10 -3.24
CA PHE A 346 -20.07 -3.54 -4.18
C PHE A 346 -20.01 -5.05 -4.36
N ASN A 347 -20.33 -5.83 -3.33
CA ASN A 347 -20.47 -7.28 -3.48
C ASN A 347 -21.66 -7.65 -4.38
N HIS A 348 -22.75 -6.88 -4.33
CA HIS A 348 -23.86 -7.02 -5.26
C HIS A 348 -23.46 -6.61 -6.69
N LEU A 349 -22.78 -5.47 -6.86
CA LEU A 349 -22.27 -5.02 -8.16
C LEU A 349 -21.34 -6.04 -8.82
N GLU A 350 -20.47 -6.72 -8.06
CA GLU A 350 -19.61 -7.78 -8.58
C GLU A 350 -20.43 -8.95 -9.16
N LYS A 351 -21.49 -9.38 -8.46
CA LYS A 351 -22.38 -10.45 -8.91
C LYS A 351 -23.18 -10.05 -10.15
N VAL A 352 -23.71 -8.83 -10.17
CA VAL A 352 -24.47 -8.28 -11.30
C VAL A 352 -23.57 -8.15 -12.53
N TYR A 353 -22.37 -7.60 -12.37
CA TYR A 353 -21.41 -7.43 -13.46
C TYR A 353 -20.98 -8.79 -14.05
N ARG A 354 -20.71 -9.78 -13.19
CA ARG A 354 -20.41 -11.15 -13.65
C ARG A 354 -21.57 -11.75 -14.43
N SER A 355 -22.79 -11.61 -13.92
CA SER A 355 -24.00 -12.14 -14.57
C SER A 355 -24.23 -11.46 -15.93
N TYR A 356 -23.99 -10.15 -16.02
CA TYR A 356 -24.06 -9.39 -17.26
C TYR A 356 -23.04 -9.87 -18.29
N GLN A 357 -21.79 -10.09 -17.89
CA GLN A 357 -20.73 -10.60 -18.78
C GLN A 357 -21.04 -11.98 -19.38
N ILE A 358 -21.67 -12.85 -18.57
CA ILE A 358 -22.14 -14.17 -19.04
C ILE A 358 -23.25 -14.00 -20.09
N ARG A 359 -24.20 -13.08 -19.86
CA ARG A 359 -25.30 -12.81 -20.80
C ARG A 359 -24.82 -12.30 -22.16
N ILE A 360 -23.78 -11.47 -22.18
CA ILE A 360 -23.19 -10.95 -23.43
C ILE A 360 -22.15 -11.89 -24.07
N GLN A 361 -22.11 -13.15 -23.64
CA GLN A 361 -21.20 -14.20 -24.15
C GLN A 361 -19.71 -13.85 -24.08
N LYS A 362 -19.32 -13.01 -23.11
CA LYS A 362 -17.91 -12.67 -22.84
C LYS A 362 -17.58 -13.01 -21.38
N PRO A 363 -17.59 -14.30 -21.01
CA PRO A 363 -17.34 -14.70 -19.63
C PRO A 363 -15.94 -14.26 -19.21
N LEU A 364 -15.87 -13.49 -18.13
CA LEU A 364 -14.61 -13.09 -17.51
C LEU A 364 -14.33 -14.00 -16.31
N GLU A 365 -13.04 -14.27 -16.08
CA GLU A 365 -12.61 -14.94 -14.87
C GLU A 365 -12.99 -14.14 -13.62
N LYS A 366 -13.25 -14.85 -12.51
CA LYS A 366 -13.63 -14.24 -11.23
C LYS A 366 -12.60 -13.21 -10.76
N ILE A 367 -11.31 -13.51 -10.92
CA ILE A 367 -10.21 -12.62 -10.52
C ILE A 367 -10.26 -11.32 -11.32
N GLN A 368 -10.53 -11.40 -12.62
CA GLN A 368 -10.62 -10.22 -13.49
C GLN A 368 -11.83 -9.34 -13.15
N VAL A 369 -12.99 -9.95 -12.86
CA VAL A 369 -14.18 -9.22 -12.40
C VAL A 369 -13.88 -8.46 -11.10
N GLN A 370 -13.26 -9.13 -10.12
CA GLN A 370 -12.86 -8.49 -8.86
C GLN A 370 -11.88 -7.35 -9.07
N HIS A 371 -10.88 -7.55 -9.92
CA HIS A 371 -9.91 -6.51 -10.27
C HIS A 371 -10.59 -5.23 -10.81
N ILE A 372 -11.55 -5.39 -11.72
CA ILE A 372 -12.29 -4.27 -12.32
C ILE A 372 -13.08 -3.52 -11.23
N VAL A 373 -13.88 -4.25 -10.45
CA VAL A 373 -14.72 -3.64 -9.40
C VAL A 373 -13.87 -3.00 -8.30
N PHE A 374 -12.73 -3.60 -7.94
CA PHE A 374 -11.78 -3.02 -6.99
C PHE A 374 -11.17 -1.73 -7.54
N SER A 375 -10.82 -1.69 -8.82
CA SER A 375 -10.24 -0.50 -9.46
C SER A 375 -11.24 0.65 -9.52
N ILE A 376 -12.51 0.36 -9.83
CA ILE A 376 -13.61 1.33 -9.78
C ILE A 376 -13.81 1.82 -8.35
N SER A 377 -13.84 0.91 -7.36
CA SER A 377 -13.94 1.27 -5.94
C SER A 377 -12.79 2.19 -5.48
N THR A 378 -11.54 1.89 -5.88
CA THR A 378 -10.38 2.75 -5.61
C THR A 378 -10.52 4.13 -6.25
N PHE A 379 -11.00 4.19 -7.50
CA PHE A 379 -11.23 5.46 -8.18
C PHE A 379 -12.28 6.32 -7.47
N VAL A 380 -13.41 5.71 -7.08
CA VAL A 380 -14.49 6.39 -6.36
C VAL A 380 -13.99 6.88 -5.00
N VAL A 381 -13.35 6.02 -4.20
CA VAL A 381 -12.87 6.42 -2.86
C VAL A 381 -11.80 7.50 -2.93
N PHE A 382 -10.91 7.47 -3.92
CA PHE A 382 -9.89 8.50 -4.09
C PHE A 382 -10.52 9.88 -4.39
N ASN A 383 -11.50 9.94 -5.28
CA ASN A 383 -12.19 11.18 -5.61
C ASN A 383 -13.05 11.69 -4.45
N ILE A 384 -13.78 10.83 -3.75
CA ILE A 384 -14.52 11.20 -2.53
C ILE A 384 -13.54 11.70 -1.46
N TYR A 385 -12.41 11.02 -1.26
CA TYR A 385 -11.42 11.43 -0.28
C TYR A 385 -10.92 12.85 -0.55
N PHE A 386 -10.51 13.16 -1.78
CA PHE A 386 -10.03 14.51 -2.14
C PHE A 386 -11.12 15.55 -2.39
N LEU A 387 -12.40 15.15 -2.41
CA LEU A 387 -13.51 16.11 -2.34
C LEU A 387 -13.48 16.87 -1.00
N PHE A 388 -13.06 16.19 0.07
CA PHE A 388 -13.01 16.72 1.43
C PHE A 388 -11.59 16.98 1.92
N ALA A 389 -10.66 16.03 1.74
CA ALA A 389 -9.29 16.13 2.23
C ALA A 389 -8.56 17.34 1.65
N GLY A 390 -7.87 18.08 2.52
CA GLY A 390 -7.09 19.27 2.14
C GLY A 390 -7.92 20.55 1.97
N ARG A 391 -9.26 20.46 1.91
CA ARG A 391 -10.15 21.63 1.78
C ARG A 391 -9.92 22.73 2.82
N PRO A 392 -9.71 22.42 4.11
CA PRO A 392 -9.43 23.46 5.12
C PRO A 392 -8.19 24.29 4.79
N LEU A 393 -7.20 23.74 4.09
CA LEU A 393 -6.01 24.48 3.68
C LEU A 393 -6.17 25.13 2.30
N THR A 394 -6.81 24.46 1.35
CA THR A 394 -6.95 25.01 -0.01
C THR A 394 -7.91 26.20 -0.06
N ARG A 395 -8.92 26.26 0.82
CA ARG A 395 -9.85 27.40 0.93
C ARG A 395 -9.18 28.67 1.45
N LEU A 396 -8.06 28.54 2.17
CA LEU A 396 -7.22 29.67 2.60
C LEU A 396 -6.34 30.21 1.46
N LEU A 397 -6.19 29.44 0.37
CA LEU A 397 -5.41 29.81 -0.79
C LEU A 397 -6.29 30.43 -1.89
N PRO A 398 -5.71 31.14 -2.87
CA PRO A 398 -6.46 31.71 -3.97
C PRO A 398 -7.29 30.65 -4.73
N PRO A 399 -8.50 30.99 -5.22
CA PRO A 399 -9.41 30.03 -5.89
C PRO A 399 -8.77 29.25 -7.04
N ILE A 400 -7.79 29.85 -7.74
CA ILE A 400 -7.06 29.20 -8.83
C ILE A 400 -6.27 27.97 -8.36
N VAL A 401 -5.74 27.99 -7.12
CA VAL A 401 -4.99 26.88 -6.54
C VAL A 401 -5.94 25.73 -6.21
N GLU A 402 -7.10 26.04 -5.64
CA GLU A 402 -8.14 25.05 -5.36
C GLU A 402 -8.65 24.38 -6.65
N LEU A 403 -8.95 25.16 -7.69
CA LEU A 403 -9.40 24.64 -8.97
C LEU A 403 -8.33 23.75 -9.62
N SER A 404 -7.08 24.21 -9.61
CA SER A 404 -5.94 23.45 -10.17
C SER A 404 -5.74 22.14 -9.43
N PHE A 405 -5.88 22.13 -8.10
CA PHE A 405 -5.78 20.93 -7.29
C PHE A 405 -6.90 19.92 -7.62
N ASN A 406 -8.15 20.38 -7.75
CA ASN A 406 -9.27 19.53 -8.14
C ASN A 406 -9.09 18.92 -9.53
N ALA A 407 -8.64 19.72 -10.51
CA ALA A 407 -8.32 19.25 -11.84
C ALA A 407 -7.21 18.19 -11.82
N LEU A 408 -6.16 18.40 -11.02
CA LEU A 408 -5.06 17.45 -10.84
C LEU A 408 -5.56 16.12 -10.25
N VAL A 409 -6.40 16.15 -9.22
CA VAL A 409 -6.97 14.95 -8.58
C VAL A 409 -7.76 14.11 -9.59
N ILE A 410 -8.65 14.74 -10.37
CA ILE A 410 -9.48 14.06 -11.38
C ILE A 410 -8.58 13.49 -12.49
N MET A 411 -7.61 14.28 -12.97
CA MET A 411 -6.68 13.84 -14.01
C MET A 411 -5.87 12.62 -13.56
N VAL A 412 -5.24 12.68 -12.37
CA VAL A 412 -4.40 11.61 -11.84
C VAL A 412 -5.21 10.33 -11.61
N SER A 413 -6.39 10.45 -11.01
CA SER A 413 -7.25 9.29 -10.73
C SER A 413 -7.78 8.64 -12.01
N THR A 414 -8.14 9.44 -13.02
CA THR A 414 -8.62 8.94 -14.33
C THR A 414 -7.51 8.25 -15.11
N LEU A 415 -6.30 8.84 -15.16
CA LEU A 415 -5.14 8.22 -15.80
C LEU A 415 -4.75 6.89 -15.11
N TRP A 416 -4.81 6.87 -13.77
CA TRP A 416 -4.56 5.66 -13.00
C TRP A 416 -5.61 4.58 -13.30
N LEU A 417 -6.90 4.94 -13.32
CA LEU A 417 -8.00 4.01 -13.62
C LEU A 417 -7.87 3.43 -15.02
N TYR A 418 -7.66 4.27 -16.03
CA TYR A 418 -7.50 3.85 -17.43
C TYR A 418 -6.34 2.86 -17.61
N LYS A 419 -5.20 3.13 -16.98
CA LYS A 419 -4.02 2.24 -17.00
C LYS A 419 -4.30 0.92 -16.27
N THR A 420 -5.04 0.97 -15.17
CA THR A 420 -5.28 -0.17 -14.29
C THR A 420 -6.32 -1.12 -14.86
N LEU A 421 -7.44 -0.62 -15.38
CA LEU A 421 -8.52 -1.44 -15.97
C LEU A 421 -8.05 -2.33 -17.13
N ARG A 422 -7.00 -1.92 -17.85
CA ARG A 422 -6.40 -2.69 -18.97
C ARG A 422 -5.42 -3.77 -18.51
N ARG A 423 -5.25 -3.96 -17.20
CA ARG A 423 -4.33 -4.95 -16.65
C ARG A 423 -5.05 -6.26 -16.35
N THR A 424 -4.37 -7.37 -16.61
CA THR A 424 -4.84 -8.73 -16.35
C THR A 424 -3.71 -9.53 -15.69
N GLU A 425 -4.06 -10.57 -14.93
CA GLU A 425 -3.09 -11.48 -14.32
C GLU A 425 -2.27 -12.21 -15.40
N GLU A 426 -2.93 -12.70 -16.46
CA GLU A 426 -2.29 -13.37 -17.60
C GLU A 426 -1.19 -12.49 -18.23
N LYS A 427 -1.48 -11.21 -18.46
CA LYS A 427 -0.50 -10.28 -19.04
C LYS A 427 0.70 -10.07 -18.11
N TYR A 428 0.47 -10.09 -16.80
CA TYR A 428 1.55 -10.01 -15.82
C TYR A 428 2.41 -11.29 -15.82
N ILE A 429 1.77 -12.47 -15.77
CA ILE A 429 2.46 -13.77 -15.81
C ILE A 429 3.31 -13.87 -17.09
N ARG A 430 2.73 -13.59 -18.26
CA ARG A 430 3.44 -13.62 -19.54
C ARG A 430 4.66 -12.70 -19.56
N GLU A 431 4.51 -11.44 -19.12
CA GLU A 431 5.63 -10.50 -19.05
C GLU A 431 6.76 -10.99 -18.13
N LYS A 432 6.40 -11.64 -17.02
CA LYS A 432 7.35 -12.16 -16.04
C LYS A 432 8.09 -13.40 -16.55
N LEU A 433 7.35 -14.33 -17.17
CA LEU A 433 7.90 -15.52 -17.80
C LEU A 433 8.89 -15.17 -18.91
N THR A 434 8.49 -14.30 -19.85
CA THR A 434 9.38 -13.80 -20.91
C THR A 434 10.67 -13.22 -20.32
N GLN A 435 10.58 -12.45 -19.22
CA GLN A 435 11.75 -11.84 -18.63
C GLN A 435 12.65 -12.85 -17.89
N SER A 436 12.07 -13.82 -17.17
CA SER A 436 12.85 -14.91 -16.55
C SER A 436 13.59 -15.71 -17.63
N LEU A 437 12.87 -16.10 -18.68
CA LEU A 437 13.45 -16.74 -19.87
C LEU A 437 14.60 -15.92 -20.46
N ARG A 438 14.40 -14.62 -20.73
CA ARG A 438 15.47 -13.73 -21.22
C ARG A 438 16.71 -13.75 -20.33
N ARG A 439 16.55 -13.72 -19.00
CA ARG A 439 17.68 -13.73 -18.06
C ARG A 439 18.43 -15.05 -18.07
N GLN A 440 17.71 -16.17 -18.14
CA GLN A 440 18.34 -17.50 -18.21
C GLN A 440 19.09 -17.66 -19.54
N LEU A 441 18.53 -17.15 -20.63
CA LEU A 441 19.20 -17.14 -21.94
C LEU A 441 20.53 -16.36 -21.93
N GLN A 442 20.60 -15.23 -21.23
CA GLN A 442 21.83 -14.45 -21.09
C GLN A 442 22.94 -15.15 -20.30
N GLN A 443 22.58 -16.10 -19.43
CA GLN A 443 23.54 -16.86 -18.62
C GLN A 443 24.09 -18.09 -19.35
N LEU A 444 23.50 -18.46 -20.48
CA LEU A 444 24.01 -19.55 -21.29
C LEU A 444 25.30 -19.13 -22.01
N PRO A 445 26.31 -20.01 -22.08
CA PRO A 445 27.61 -19.71 -22.69
C PRO A 445 27.60 -19.67 -24.23
N PHE A 446 26.45 -19.44 -24.87
CA PHE A 446 26.33 -19.39 -26.32
C PHE A 446 26.53 -17.94 -26.83
N ASP A 447 27.31 -17.80 -27.90
CA ASP A 447 27.35 -16.58 -28.72
C ASP A 447 26.06 -16.45 -29.54
N LEU A 448 25.00 -16.00 -28.87
CA LEU A 448 23.69 -15.68 -29.45
C LEU A 448 23.78 -14.55 -30.51
N SER A 449 24.91 -13.83 -30.52
CA SER A 449 25.28 -12.79 -31.50
C SER A 449 25.33 -13.28 -32.95
N LYS A 450 25.59 -14.57 -33.19
CA LYS A 450 25.57 -15.14 -34.56
C LYS A 450 24.16 -15.30 -35.14
N TYR A 451 23.15 -15.42 -34.30
CA TYR A 451 21.76 -15.69 -34.70
C TYR A 451 20.87 -14.45 -34.59
N LEU A 452 21.27 -13.52 -33.74
CA LEU A 452 20.69 -12.20 -33.65
C LEU A 452 21.40 -11.31 -34.66
N LYS A 453 20.73 -10.93 -35.76
CA LYS A 453 21.25 -10.05 -36.83
C LYS A 453 21.66 -8.65 -36.29
N GLY A 454 22.72 -8.58 -35.49
CA GLY A 454 23.22 -7.36 -34.84
C GLY A 454 22.46 -6.89 -33.58
N SER A 455 21.37 -7.56 -33.16
CA SER A 455 20.61 -7.17 -31.96
C SER A 455 21.13 -7.87 -30.70
N SER A 456 21.27 -7.16 -29.58
CA SER A 456 21.62 -7.82 -28.32
C SER A 456 20.39 -8.49 -27.68
N VAL A 457 20.57 -9.55 -26.89
CA VAL A 457 19.49 -10.27 -26.15
C VAL A 457 18.66 -9.31 -25.28
N GLU A 458 19.25 -8.18 -24.89
CA GLU A 458 18.62 -7.12 -24.09
C GLU A 458 17.52 -6.36 -24.85
N GLN A 459 17.68 -6.21 -26.17
CA GLN A 459 16.81 -5.40 -27.02
C GLN A 459 15.62 -6.18 -27.61
N LEU A 460 15.61 -7.51 -27.46
CA LEU A 460 14.58 -8.36 -28.04
C LEU A 460 13.19 -7.98 -27.50
N ASN A 461 12.15 -8.13 -28.31
CA ASN A 461 10.77 -8.07 -27.86
C ASN A 461 10.36 -9.41 -27.22
N SER A 462 9.21 -9.46 -26.52
CA SER A 462 8.68 -10.69 -25.92
C SER A 462 8.51 -11.80 -26.95
N TYR A 463 8.04 -11.47 -28.16
CA TYR A 463 7.91 -12.41 -29.28
C TYR A 463 9.25 -13.00 -29.75
N GLU A 464 10.29 -12.17 -29.84
CA GLU A 464 11.62 -12.60 -30.31
C GLU A 464 12.34 -13.47 -29.28
N VAL A 465 12.11 -13.25 -27.98
CA VAL A 465 12.58 -14.16 -26.92
C VAL A 465 11.93 -15.54 -27.03
N HIS A 466 10.64 -15.60 -27.32
CA HIS A 466 9.93 -16.88 -27.54
C HIS A 466 10.44 -17.61 -28.79
N ILE A 467 10.74 -16.89 -29.88
CA ILE A 467 11.37 -17.48 -31.07
C ILE A 467 12.75 -18.07 -30.73
N LEU A 468 13.56 -17.33 -29.97
CA LEU A 468 14.87 -17.80 -29.54
C LEU A 468 14.78 -19.04 -28.65
N ALA A 469 13.79 -19.10 -27.77
CA ALA A 469 13.55 -20.28 -26.95
C ALA A 469 13.15 -21.51 -27.78
N LYS A 470 12.35 -21.35 -28.83
CA LYS A 470 12.01 -22.44 -29.77
C LYS A 470 13.21 -23.01 -30.52
N VAL A 471 14.27 -22.23 -30.68
CA VAL A 471 15.48 -22.61 -31.44
C VAL A 471 16.49 -23.37 -30.56
N ILE A 472 16.35 -23.36 -29.24
CA ILE A 472 17.29 -24.01 -28.29
C ILE A 472 17.16 -25.53 -28.21
N PRO A 473 15.95 -26.13 -28.17
CA PRO A 473 15.78 -27.59 -28.14
C PRO A 473 16.46 -28.30 -29.32
N SER A 474 16.53 -27.65 -30.48
CA SER A 474 17.23 -28.15 -31.67
C SER A 474 18.75 -28.31 -31.50
N PHE A 475 19.36 -27.76 -30.43
CA PHE A 475 20.81 -27.83 -30.20
C PHE A 475 21.21 -28.71 -29.00
N SER A 476 20.39 -28.85 -27.95
CA SER A 476 20.67 -29.72 -26.80
C SER A 476 19.47 -29.82 -25.84
N GLN A 477 18.93 -31.03 -25.66
CA GLN A 477 17.78 -31.28 -24.79
C GLN A 477 18.14 -31.25 -23.28
N GLU A 478 19.38 -31.53 -22.91
CA GLU A 478 19.85 -31.38 -21.51
C GLU A 478 19.86 -29.91 -21.07
N LYS A 479 20.29 -29.00 -21.96
CA LYS A 479 20.34 -27.56 -21.66
C LYS A 479 18.95 -26.93 -21.61
N SER A 480 18.00 -27.37 -22.44
CA SER A 480 16.60 -26.91 -22.34
C SER A 480 15.98 -27.33 -21.00
N LEU A 481 16.29 -28.54 -20.54
CA LEU A 481 15.84 -29.07 -19.26
C LEU A 481 16.46 -28.30 -18.08
N GLN A 482 17.76 -27.99 -18.15
CA GLN A 482 18.44 -27.19 -17.14
C GLN A 482 17.88 -25.75 -17.07
N LEU A 483 17.68 -25.11 -18.22
CA LEU A 483 17.08 -23.77 -18.30
C LEU A 483 15.67 -23.76 -17.72
N TYR A 484 14.86 -24.78 -18.04
CA TYR A 484 13.53 -24.92 -17.49
C TYR A 484 13.53 -25.15 -15.97
N LYS A 485 14.45 -25.98 -15.46
CA LYS A 485 14.61 -26.22 -14.02
C LYS A 485 14.94 -24.94 -13.26
N GLU A 486 15.89 -24.14 -13.76
CA GLU A 486 16.24 -22.86 -13.11
C GLU A 486 15.11 -21.84 -13.19
N MET A 487 14.38 -21.78 -14.31
CA MET A 487 13.19 -20.93 -14.44
C MET A 487 12.08 -21.35 -13.46
N LEU A 488 11.78 -22.65 -13.37
CA LEU A 488 10.78 -23.18 -12.44
C LEU A 488 11.17 -22.90 -10.98
N ARG A 489 12.45 -23.10 -10.64
CA ARG A 489 13.00 -22.77 -9.31
C ARG A 489 12.82 -21.29 -9.00
N GLU A 490 13.13 -20.39 -9.92
CA GLU A 490 12.95 -18.94 -9.75
C GLU A 490 11.48 -18.58 -9.49
N LEU A 491 10.55 -19.13 -10.27
CA LEU A 491 9.12 -18.83 -10.19
C LEU A 491 8.48 -19.36 -8.90
N LEU A 492 8.89 -20.55 -8.44
CA LEU A 492 8.48 -21.13 -7.16
C LEU A 492 9.01 -20.30 -5.99
N GLN A 493 10.28 -19.89 -6.02
CA GLN A 493 10.86 -19.04 -4.98
C GLN A 493 10.15 -17.69 -4.83
N GLN A 494 9.71 -17.12 -5.96
CA GLN A 494 8.97 -15.85 -5.98
C GLN A 494 7.48 -16.02 -5.66
N GLY A 495 6.97 -17.25 -5.56
CA GLY A 495 5.55 -17.55 -5.37
C GLY A 495 4.68 -17.04 -6.52
N CYS A 496 5.24 -17.00 -7.74
CA CYS A 496 4.46 -16.70 -8.95
C CYS A 496 3.59 -17.90 -9.33
N VAL A 497 4.16 -19.08 -9.14
CA VAL A 497 3.64 -20.39 -9.46
C VAL A 497 3.72 -21.25 -8.19
N SER A 498 2.76 -22.14 -7.98
CA SER A 498 2.77 -23.18 -6.95
C SER A 498 2.97 -24.56 -7.57
N SER A 499 3.25 -25.57 -6.76
CA SER A 499 3.36 -26.95 -7.22
C SER A 499 2.11 -27.46 -7.94
N VAL A 500 0.94 -26.92 -7.58
CA VAL A 500 -0.37 -27.32 -8.12
C VAL A 500 -0.65 -26.71 -9.49
N ASN A 501 -0.31 -25.43 -9.69
CA ASN A 501 -0.68 -24.71 -10.91
C ASN A 501 0.49 -24.54 -11.92
N SER A 502 1.67 -25.08 -11.61
CA SER A 502 2.86 -24.96 -12.47
C SER A 502 2.72 -25.61 -13.82
N LEU A 503 2.01 -26.73 -13.88
CA LEU A 503 1.79 -27.50 -15.10
C LEU A 503 1.10 -26.64 -16.17
N GLU A 504 -0.05 -26.09 -15.80
CA GLU A 504 -0.91 -25.28 -16.67
C GLU A 504 -0.29 -23.93 -16.98
N THR A 505 0.24 -23.23 -15.97
CA THR A 505 0.81 -21.89 -16.14
C THR A 505 2.03 -21.88 -17.06
N LEU A 506 2.81 -22.97 -17.09
CA LEU A 506 4.02 -23.10 -17.91
C LEU A 506 3.80 -23.89 -19.20
N GLN A 507 2.56 -24.22 -19.55
CA GLN A 507 2.24 -25.06 -20.70
C GLN A 507 2.88 -24.55 -22.00
N ASP A 508 2.75 -23.25 -22.28
CA ASP A 508 3.29 -22.65 -23.51
C ASP A 508 4.82 -22.79 -23.58
N ILE A 509 5.52 -22.47 -22.50
CA ILE A 509 6.98 -22.57 -22.45
C ILE A 509 7.44 -24.02 -22.49
N ARG A 510 6.70 -24.93 -21.84
CA ARG A 510 6.99 -26.35 -21.91
C ARG A 510 6.87 -26.91 -23.32
N LYS A 511 5.81 -26.52 -24.04
CA LYS A 511 5.64 -26.89 -25.45
C LYS A 511 6.74 -26.28 -26.31
N GLU A 512 7.13 -25.03 -26.04
CA GLU A 512 8.22 -24.36 -26.77
C GLU A 512 9.61 -24.97 -26.51
N LEU A 513 9.85 -25.51 -25.30
CA LEU A 513 11.12 -26.14 -24.92
C LEU A 513 11.15 -27.67 -25.09
N ASP A 514 10.07 -28.26 -25.64
CA ASP A 514 9.87 -29.70 -25.82
C ASP A 514 10.01 -30.51 -24.50
N ILE A 515 9.28 -30.06 -23.46
CA ILE A 515 9.28 -30.65 -22.12
C ILE A 515 7.97 -31.36 -21.82
N SER A 516 8.03 -32.70 -21.69
CA SER A 516 6.91 -33.56 -21.33
C SER A 516 6.41 -33.35 -19.90
N GLU A 517 5.19 -33.81 -19.61
CA GLU A 517 4.57 -33.64 -18.28
C GLU A 517 5.34 -34.42 -17.21
N GLU A 518 5.79 -35.62 -17.56
CA GLU A 518 6.62 -36.46 -16.71
C GLU A 518 7.92 -35.75 -16.32
N LYS A 519 8.62 -35.13 -17.29
CA LYS A 519 9.84 -34.36 -17.03
C LYS A 519 9.55 -33.16 -16.13
N HIS A 520 8.41 -32.49 -16.29
CA HIS A 520 8.02 -31.40 -15.40
C HIS A 520 7.84 -31.87 -13.95
N PHE A 521 7.09 -32.95 -13.73
CA PHE A 521 6.87 -33.50 -12.38
C PHE A 521 8.15 -34.05 -11.76
N ALA A 522 9.06 -34.65 -12.56
CA ALA A 522 10.36 -35.09 -12.09
C ALA A 522 11.20 -33.92 -11.54
N ILE A 523 11.28 -32.82 -12.28
CA ILE A 523 11.98 -31.59 -11.85
C ILE A 523 11.31 -30.98 -10.61
N LEU A 524 9.98 -30.96 -10.57
CA LEU A 524 9.23 -30.43 -9.45
C LEU A 524 9.48 -31.23 -8.17
N ASN A 525 9.51 -32.56 -8.26
CA ASN A 525 9.86 -33.44 -7.16
C ASN A 525 11.29 -33.20 -6.69
N GLU A 526 12.24 -33.08 -7.61
CA GLU A 526 13.63 -32.76 -7.29
C GLU A 526 13.74 -31.43 -6.53
N LEU A 527 13.14 -30.35 -7.05
CA LEU A 527 13.13 -29.03 -6.41
C LEU A 527 12.43 -29.04 -5.04
N SER A 528 11.36 -29.83 -4.90
CA SER A 528 10.63 -29.96 -3.64
C SER A 528 11.45 -30.68 -2.56
N SER A 529 12.30 -31.63 -2.95
CA SER A 529 13.23 -32.33 -2.05
C SER A 529 14.35 -31.41 -1.57
N GLU A 530 14.86 -30.53 -2.43
CA GLU A 530 15.86 -29.51 -2.09
C GLU A 530 15.29 -28.45 -1.14
N ASN A 531 14.01 -28.09 -1.30
CA ASN A 531 13.34 -27.06 -0.52
C ASN A 531 11.88 -27.45 -0.20
N PRO A 532 11.60 -27.99 1.00
CA PRO A 532 10.26 -28.42 1.41
C PRO A 532 9.21 -27.30 1.39
N ASN A 533 9.66 -26.04 1.40
CA ASN A 533 8.79 -24.86 1.33
C ASN A 533 8.10 -24.65 -0.02
N PHE A 534 8.39 -25.47 -1.05
CA PHE A 534 7.72 -25.41 -2.36
C PHE A 534 6.47 -26.30 -2.46
N VAL A 535 6.21 -27.12 -1.44
CA VAL A 535 5.10 -28.12 -1.42
C VAL A 535 3.77 -27.54 -0.90
N LEU A 536 3.75 -26.30 -0.43
CA LEU A 536 2.59 -25.64 0.18
C LEU A 536 1.81 -24.74 -0.79
#